data_AF-A0A5C1DCY7-F1
#
_entry.id   AF-A0A5C1DCY7-F1
#
_cell.length_a   1.000
_cell.length_b   1.000
_cell.length_c   1.000
_cell.angle_alpha   90.00
_cell.angle_beta   90.00
_cell.angle_gamma   90.00
#
_symmetry.space_group_name_H-M   'P 1'
#
loop_
_entity.id
_entity.type
_entity.pdbx_description
1 polymer ?
#
loop_
_entity_poly.entity_id
_entity_poly.type
_entity_poly.pdbx_seq_one_letter_code
_entity_poly.pdbx_strand_id
1 'polypeptide(L)'
;MSIPSTPSPLAGFRCVSLLACLVLAAQRWILLWPAGEAGPAHLRDRLALLAGAALGRDGLLTAYALGFALFAWALWRATANGPRAPDHAAKLVLLAVQIALALLLHDKLLLLTAAEAALLLGWRLAACCLGAQLLLTLLANAWQAQYLPANELICNVSGSQVALPDLAQRRWQLGLDAALGGGFQLLTFGIGCLGGAERRRRAELEATRASLLAAGQLLAGAAGNGERLRLARELHDGIGHHLSALNLQLELLLRRGAGGADPPLRAAQQSARSMLAEVRALVGKERQACEAPLNQALRLLCEGMVPAVGLQLEPLPGLSDAAAWRALRAAREALADRGGQPCRLWLAQADDGGAELRLSQAGAETWVTIWREAA
;
A
#
# COMPACT_ATOMS: atom_id res chain seq x y z
N MET A 1 5.07 -18.26 -14.28
CA MET A 1 6.39 -17.59 -14.35
C MET A 1 6.51 -16.62 -13.20
N SER A 2 7.18 -17.02 -12.12
CA SER A 2 7.53 -16.16 -11.00
C SER A 2 8.58 -15.16 -11.45
N ILE A 3 8.19 -13.88 -11.60
CA ILE A 3 9.10 -12.78 -11.89
C ILE A 3 10.12 -12.75 -10.74
N PRO A 4 11.45 -12.77 -11.02
CA PRO A 4 12.45 -12.67 -9.95
C PRO A 4 12.17 -11.39 -9.16
N SER A 5 11.96 -11.54 -7.85
CA SER A 5 11.73 -10.43 -6.93
C SER A 5 12.92 -9.49 -7.03
N THR A 6 12.75 -8.35 -7.69
CA THR A 6 13.78 -7.31 -7.73
C THR A 6 14.14 -6.96 -6.28
N PRO A 7 15.43 -6.97 -5.91
CA PRO A 7 15.82 -6.69 -4.54
C PRO A 7 15.26 -5.34 -4.12
N SER A 8 14.61 -5.29 -2.96
CA SER A 8 14.04 -4.03 -2.47
C SER A 8 15.15 -2.96 -2.42
N PRO A 9 14.88 -1.73 -2.85
CA PRO A 9 15.87 -0.66 -2.84
C PRO A 9 16.41 -0.36 -1.42
N LEU A 10 15.70 -0.80 -0.35
CA LEU A 10 16.20 -0.78 1.03
C LEU A 10 17.25 -1.85 1.29
N ALA A 11 17.00 -3.07 0.84
CA ALA A 11 17.96 -4.16 0.98
C ALA A 11 19.27 -3.83 0.26
N GLY A 12 19.20 -3.27 -0.96
CA GLY A 12 20.38 -2.82 -1.70
C GLY A 12 21.17 -1.74 -0.94
N PHE A 13 20.49 -0.67 -0.52
CA PHE A 13 21.12 0.40 0.27
C PHE A 13 21.77 -0.12 1.55
N ARG A 14 21.09 -1.01 2.27
CA ARG A 14 21.57 -1.61 3.51
C ARG A 14 22.83 -2.44 3.31
N CYS A 15 22.87 -3.31 2.29
CA CYS A 15 24.05 -4.12 1.99
C CYS A 15 25.26 -3.25 1.64
N VAL A 16 25.07 -2.25 0.77
CA VAL A 16 26.14 -1.33 0.35
C VAL A 16 26.65 -0.51 1.54
N SER A 17 25.75 0.00 2.38
CA SER A 17 26.12 0.83 3.53
C SER A 17 26.83 0.04 4.64
N LEU A 18 26.42 -1.22 4.87
CA LEU A 18 27.12 -2.12 5.80
C LEU A 18 28.51 -2.50 5.29
N LEU A 19 28.65 -2.74 3.98
CA LEU A 19 29.95 -3.00 3.36
C LEU A 19 30.86 -1.77 3.46
N ALA A 20 30.35 -0.57 3.17
CA ALA A 20 31.08 0.68 3.34
C ALA A 20 31.52 0.88 4.80
N CYS A 21 30.65 0.60 5.77
CA CYS A 21 30.97 0.63 7.20
C CYS A 21 32.11 -0.34 7.55
N LEU A 22 32.10 -1.56 7.01
CA LEU A 22 33.15 -2.56 7.22
C LEU A 22 34.49 -2.11 6.60
N VAL A 23 34.46 -1.55 5.39
CA VAL A 23 35.66 -1.02 4.72
C VAL A 23 36.28 0.14 5.52
N LEU A 24 35.46 1.06 6.02
CA LEU A 24 35.94 2.18 6.86
C LEU A 24 36.51 1.68 8.19
N ALA A 25 35.88 0.67 8.81
CA ALA A 25 36.40 0.02 10.01
C ALA A 25 37.75 -0.65 9.75
N ALA A 26 37.87 -1.42 8.67
CA ALA A 26 39.12 -2.08 8.28
C ALA A 26 40.22 -1.09 7.93
N GLN A 27 39.92 -0.03 7.17
CA GLN A 27 40.87 1.03 6.84
C GLN A 27 41.45 1.66 8.11
N ARG A 28 40.60 2.01 9.09
CA ARG A 28 41.07 2.58 10.34
C ARG A 28 41.88 1.58 11.14
N TRP A 29 41.44 0.31 11.20
CA TRP A 29 42.17 -0.75 11.89
C TRP A 29 43.60 -0.91 11.33
N ILE A 30 43.74 -0.93 10.00
CA ILE A 30 45.04 -1.01 9.32
C ILE A 30 45.92 0.19 9.65
N LEU A 31 45.35 1.40 9.69
CA LEU A 31 46.09 2.62 10.07
C LEU A 31 46.52 2.62 11.54
N LEU A 32 45.78 1.95 12.42
CA LEU A 32 46.08 1.84 13.85
C LEU A 32 47.01 0.66 14.20
N TRP A 33 47.19 -0.27 13.26
CA TRP A 33 48.02 -1.47 13.42
C TRP A 33 49.53 -1.19 13.56
N PRO A 34 50.17 -0.32 12.74
CA PRO A 34 51.60 -0.06 12.83
C PRO A 34 52.00 1.00 13.89
N ALA A 35 51.05 1.77 14.41
CA ALA A 35 51.32 2.75 15.45
C ALA A 35 51.57 2.04 16.80
N GLY A 36 52.81 2.05 17.30
CA GLY A 36 53.14 1.62 18.68
C GLY A 36 52.49 2.53 19.74
N GLU A 37 52.95 2.49 21.00
CA GLU A 37 52.38 3.30 22.11
C GLU A 37 52.37 4.83 21.85
N ALA A 38 53.19 5.30 20.90
CA ALA A 38 53.33 6.70 20.49
C ALA A 38 52.31 7.18 19.44
N GLY A 39 51.39 6.34 18.94
CA GLY A 39 50.22 6.79 18.19
C GLY A 39 48.96 6.13 18.76
N PRO A 40 47.78 6.79 18.85
CA PRO A 40 47.33 8.07 18.29
C PRO A 40 46.73 8.99 19.38
N ALA A 41 47.43 10.04 19.81
CA ALA A 41 46.97 10.87 20.94
C ALA A 41 45.61 11.55 20.66
N HIS A 42 45.31 11.99 19.43
CA HIS A 42 44.03 12.64 19.09
C HIS A 42 42.79 11.74 19.25
N LEU A 43 42.98 10.44 19.02
CA LEU A 43 41.92 9.44 19.18
C LEU A 43 41.69 9.11 20.65
N ARG A 44 42.79 9.06 21.41
CA ARG A 44 42.75 8.87 22.86
C ARG A 44 42.01 10.03 23.52
N ASP A 45 42.24 11.28 23.10
CA ASP A 45 41.57 12.44 23.68
C ASP A 45 40.07 12.53 23.34
N ARG A 46 39.66 12.22 22.09
CA ARG A 46 38.24 12.18 21.70
C ARG A 46 37.45 11.10 22.43
N LEU A 47 38.07 9.94 22.69
CA LEU A 47 37.44 8.84 23.43
C LEU A 47 37.59 9.00 24.95
N ALA A 48 38.66 9.64 25.44
CA ALA A 48 38.83 9.96 26.87
C ALA A 48 37.76 10.94 27.37
N LEU A 49 37.25 11.83 26.51
CA LEU A 49 36.08 12.67 26.75
C LEU A 49 34.80 11.86 27.06
N LEU A 50 34.69 10.62 26.55
CA LEU A 50 33.50 9.78 26.71
C LEU A 50 33.69 8.61 27.69
N ALA A 51 34.89 8.04 27.77
CA ALA A 51 35.17 6.78 28.46
C ALA A 51 36.22 6.88 29.57
N GLY A 52 36.76 8.10 29.82
CA GLY A 52 37.78 8.35 30.83
C GLY A 52 39.21 8.01 30.36
N ALA A 53 40.21 8.68 30.96
CA ALA A 53 41.61 8.73 30.50
C ALA A 53 42.41 7.41 30.57
N ALA A 54 41.79 6.27 30.89
CA ALA A 54 42.48 5.04 31.32
C ALA A 54 42.41 3.87 30.32
N LEU A 55 42.00 4.08 29.06
CA LEU A 55 41.95 3.00 28.07
C LEU A 55 43.32 2.77 27.42
N GLY A 56 43.90 1.60 27.66
CA GLY A 56 45.06 1.10 26.92
C GLY A 56 44.75 0.88 25.42
N ARG A 57 45.78 0.55 24.63
CA ARG A 57 45.68 0.35 23.17
C ARG A 57 44.54 -0.61 22.78
N ASP A 58 44.45 -1.74 23.46
CA ASP A 58 43.42 -2.76 23.20
C ASP A 58 42.02 -2.29 23.59
N GLY A 59 41.91 -1.46 24.64
CA GLY A 59 40.68 -0.80 25.05
C GLY A 59 40.16 0.19 24.00
N LEU A 60 41.05 0.96 23.38
CA LEU A 60 40.68 1.89 22.31
C LEU A 60 40.21 1.16 21.04
N LEU A 61 40.91 0.09 20.65
CA LEU A 61 40.53 -0.73 19.49
C LEU A 61 39.17 -1.41 19.70
N THR A 62 38.91 -1.93 20.90
CA THR A 62 37.62 -2.54 21.24
C THR A 62 36.48 -1.52 21.29
N ALA A 63 36.69 -0.35 21.89
CA ALA A 63 35.70 0.74 21.88
C ALA A 63 35.34 1.18 20.46
N TYR A 64 36.32 1.22 19.57
CA TYR A 64 36.11 1.61 18.18
C TYR A 64 35.38 0.54 17.36
N ALA A 65 35.73 -0.75 17.56
CA ALA A 65 34.99 -1.87 16.99
C ALA A 65 33.52 -1.87 17.46
N LEU A 66 33.28 -1.62 18.75
CA LEU A 66 31.94 -1.51 19.31
C LEU A 66 31.17 -0.31 18.73
N GLY A 67 31.82 0.84 18.56
CA GLY A 67 31.20 2.01 17.94
C GLY A 67 30.75 1.74 16.51
N PHE A 68 31.61 1.13 15.70
CA PHE A 68 31.24 0.71 14.34
C PHE A 68 30.15 -0.35 14.31
N ALA A 69 30.19 -1.33 15.22
CA ALA A 69 29.14 -2.33 15.35
C ALA A 69 27.79 -1.69 15.74
N LEU A 70 27.80 -0.71 16.65
CA LEU A 70 26.60 0.03 17.05
C LEU A 70 26.06 0.87 15.90
N PHE A 71 26.92 1.54 15.13
CA PHE A 71 26.52 2.28 13.93
C PHE A 71 25.87 1.36 12.90
N ALA A 72 26.51 0.23 12.59
CA ALA A 72 26.01 -0.77 11.66
C ALA A 72 24.66 -1.36 12.12
N TRP A 73 24.52 -1.64 13.41
CA TRP A 73 23.27 -2.10 14.00
C TRP A 73 22.16 -1.05 13.91
N ALA A 74 22.47 0.22 14.22
CA ALA A 74 21.51 1.31 14.14
C ALA A 74 21.01 1.52 12.70
N LEU A 75 21.93 1.47 11.72
CA LEU A 75 21.64 1.50 10.28
C LEU A 75 20.74 0.35 9.85
N TRP A 76 21.08 -0.87 10.26
CA TRP A 76 20.30 -2.06 9.93
C TRP A 76 18.88 -1.96 10.49
N ARG A 77 18.74 -1.43 11.72
CA ARG A 77 17.45 -1.26 12.39
C ARG A 77 16.62 -0.12 11.79
N ALA A 78 17.23 1.01 11.47
CA ALA A 78 16.55 2.17 10.88
C ALA A 78 16.03 1.87 9.45
N THR A 79 16.76 1.07 8.69
CA THR A 79 16.39 0.62 7.33
C THR A 79 15.56 -0.66 7.30
N ALA A 80 15.16 -1.21 8.45
CA ALA A 80 14.31 -2.39 8.53
C ALA A 80 12.88 -2.10 8.04
N ASN A 81 12.32 -3.06 7.30
CA ASN A 81 10.96 -3.02 6.76
C ASN A 81 10.11 -4.17 7.28
N GLY A 82 8.79 -3.95 7.32
CA GLY A 82 7.80 -4.95 7.73
C GLY A 82 7.21 -4.68 9.11
N PRO A 83 6.51 -5.66 9.72
CA PRO A 83 5.76 -5.47 10.96
C PRO A 83 6.63 -5.20 12.20
N ARG A 84 7.95 -5.46 12.10
CA ARG A 84 8.93 -5.15 13.15
C ARG A 84 9.72 -3.86 12.88
N ALA A 85 9.33 -3.09 11.86
CA ALA A 85 10.00 -1.83 11.54
C ALA A 85 9.80 -0.82 12.69
N PRO A 86 10.84 -0.07 13.08
CA PRO A 86 10.70 0.96 14.09
C PRO A 86 9.77 2.08 13.61
N ASP A 87 9.03 2.65 14.57
CA ASP A 87 8.19 3.83 14.35
C ASP A 87 9.02 5.05 13.93
N HIS A 88 8.35 6.08 13.40
CA HIS A 88 9.01 7.30 12.92
C HIS A 88 9.88 7.97 13.99
N ALA A 89 9.43 8.05 15.24
CA ALA A 89 10.22 8.62 16.33
C ALA A 89 11.48 7.80 16.62
N ALA A 90 11.37 6.47 16.64
CA ALA A 90 12.51 5.58 16.85
C ALA A 90 13.54 5.68 15.71
N LYS A 91 13.09 5.85 14.45
CA LYS A 91 13.99 6.11 13.32
C LYS A 91 14.76 7.42 13.46
N LEU A 92 14.12 8.49 13.95
CA LEU A 92 14.80 9.76 14.21
C LEU A 92 15.86 9.64 15.30
N VAL A 93 15.55 8.91 16.38
CA VAL A 93 16.52 8.66 17.46
C VAL A 93 17.70 7.83 16.96
N LEU A 94 17.44 6.77 16.18
CA LEU A 94 18.51 5.96 15.57
C LEU A 94 19.40 6.80 14.66
N LEU A 95 18.81 7.68 13.84
CA LEU A 95 19.55 8.58 12.97
C LEU A 95 20.40 9.58 13.77
N ALA A 96 19.86 10.16 14.84
CA ALA A 96 20.60 11.05 15.73
C ALA A 96 21.79 10.33 16.39
N VAL A 97 21.59 9.09 16.85
CA VAL A 97 22.64 8.24 17.41
C VAL A 97 23.72 7.94 16.36
N GLN A 98 23.33 7.61 15.13
CA GLN A 98 24.29 7.41 14.03
C GLN A 98 25.10 8.65 13.70
N ILE A 99 24.48 9.84 13.69
CA ILE A 99 25.17 11.11 13.44
C ILE A 99 26.18 11.40 14.56
N ALA A 100 25.79 11.19 15.82
CA ALA A 100 26.69 11.32 16.95
C ALA A 100 27.88 10.34 16.84
N LEU A 101 27.62 9.07 16.54
CA LEU A 101 28.65 8.05 16.28
C LEU A 101 29.55 8.42 15.10
N ALA A 102 28.99 8.97 14.02
CA ALA A 102 29.75 9.40 12.85
C ALA A 102 30.75 10.51 13.20
N LEU A 103 30.34 11.53 13.95
CA LEU A 103 31.22 12.61 14.38
C LEU A 103 32.34 12.14 15.32
N LEU A 104 32.05 11.13 16.14
CA LEU A 104 33.01 10.54 17.07
C LEU A 104 34.01 9.61 16.40
N LEU A 105 33.52 8.72 15.52
CA LEU A 105 34.32 7.65 14.93
C LEU A 105 35.00 8.10 13.64
N HIS A 106 34.20 8.56 12.67
CA HIS A 106 34.70 8.92 11.35
C HIS A 106 33.68 9.78 10.58
N ASP A 107 34.12 10.98 10.19
CA ASP A 107 33.40 11.97 9.38
C ASP A 107 32.79 11.39 8.09
N LYS A 108 33.45 10.42 7.44
CA LYS A 108 32.93 9.75 6.23
C LYS A 108 31.63 8.98 6.45
N LEU A 109 31.32 8.58 7.70
CA LEU A 109 30.04 7.96 8.02
C LEU A 109 28.86 8.92 7.85
N LEU A 110 29.11 10.24 7.88
CA LEU A 110 28.08 11.25 7.63
C LEU A 110 27.51 11.13 6.21
N LEU A 111 28.29 10.65 5.24
CA LEU A 111 27.83 10.36 3.87
C LEU A 111 26.72 9.32 3.85
N LEU A 112 26.85 8.27 4.67
CA LEU A 112 25.83 7.21 4.78
C LEU A 112 24.56 7.75 5.42
N THR A 113 24.71 8.51 6.51
CA THR A 113 23.56 9.10 7.22
C THR A 113 22.83 10.17 6.39
N ALA A 114 23.52 10.90 5.52
CA ALA A 114 22.91 11.86 4.60
C ALA A 114 22.01 11.17 3.58
N ALA A 115 22.51 10.09 2.96
CA ALA A 115 21.71 9.26 2.05
C ALA A 115 20.53 8.59 2.78
N GLU A 116 20.75 8.08 3.99
CA GLU A 116 19.72 7.46 4.83
C GLU A 116 18.61 8.45 5.22
N ALA A 117 18.99 9.67 5.62
CA ALA A 117 18.05 10.72 6.00
C ALA A 117 17.11 11.09 4.84
N ALA A 118 17.66 11.26 3.64
CA ALA A 118 16.91 11.52 2.42
C ALA A 118 15.91 10.41 2.03
N LEU A 119 16.22 9.19 2.45
CA LEU A 119 15.55 7.96 2.05
C LEU A 119 14.47 7.52 3.04
N LEU A 120 14.59 7.92 4.32
CA LEU A 120 13.66 7.59 5.39
C LEU A 120 12.76 8.76 5.81
N LEU A 121 13.21 10.01 5.69
CA LEU A 121 12.48 11.19 6.17
C LEU A 121 11.74 11.92 5.02
N GLY A 122 10.76 12.74 5.39
CA GLY A 122 10.16 13.72 4.47
C GLY A 122 11.18 14.80 4.09
N TRP A 123 11.02 15.39 2.90
CA TRP A 123 11.97 16.35 2.31
C TRP A 123 12.41 17.45 3.28
N ARG A 124 11.47 18.05 4.02
CA ARG A 124 11.76 19.15 4.96
C ARG A 124 12.69 18.71 6.09
N LEU A 125 12.36 17.60 6.75
CA LEU A 125 13.16 17.06 7.86
C LEU A 125 14.51 16.54 7.36
N ALA A 126 14.54 15.89 6.20
CA ALA A 126 15.78 15.43 5.58
C ALA A 126 16.72 16.60 5.25
N ALA A 127 16.20 17.69 4.68
CA ALA A 127 16.97 18.89 4.39
C ALA A 127 17.45 19.61 5.65
N CYS A 128 16.62 19.70 6.70
CA CYS A 128 17.03 20.23 8.00
C CYS A 128 18.15 19.38 8.63
N CYS A 129 18.05 18.05 8.56
CA CYS A 129 19.07 17.14 9.06
C CYS A 129 20.40 17.33 8.31
N LEU A 130 20.37 17.38 6.98
CA LEU A 130 21.55 17.64 6.16
C LEU A 130 22.18 19.00 6.50
N GLY A 131 21.36 20.04 6.62
CA GLY A 131 21.81 21.37 7.01
C GLY A 131 22.48 21.39 8.38
N ALA A 132 21.91 20.67 9.35
CA ALA A 132 22.51 20.52 10.68
C ALA A 132 23.85 19.76 10.63
N GLN A 133 23.96 18.70 9.83
CA GLN A 133 25.21 17.94 9.64
C GLN A 133 26.32 18.79 9.00
N LEU A 134 25.98 19.53 7.94
CA LEU A 134 26.91 20.45 7.27
C LEU A 134 27.38 21.55 8.23
N LEU A 135 26.45 22.17 8.96
CA LEU A 135 26.76 23.19 9.95
C LEU A 135 27.69 22.65 11.04
N LEU A 136 27.40 21.46 11.58
CA LEU A 136 28.19 20.84 12.63
C LEU A 136 29.60 20.47 12.15
N THR A 137 29.72 20.01 10.89
CA THR A 137 31.02 19.75 10.25
C THR A 137 31.82 21.03 10.06
N LEU A 138 31.18 22.11 9.61
CA LEU A 138 31.81 23.43 9.48
C LEU A 138 32.27 23.98 10.83
N LEU A 139 31.45 23.85 11.88
CA LEU A 139 31.79 24.26 13.24
C LEU A 139 32.95 23.45 13.80
N ALA A 140 32.97 22.12 13.58
CA ALA A 140 34.07 21.27 13.99
C ALA A 140 35.39 21.66 13.32
N ASN A 141 35.36 21.94 12.01
CA ASN A 141 36.53 22.37 11.26
C ASN A 141 37.00 23.78 11.65
N ALA A 142 36.07 24.70 11.90
CA ALA A 142 36.38 26.05 12.40
C ALA A 142 37.01 26.01 13.80
N TRP A 143 36.47 25.17 14.68
CA TRP A 143 37.05 24.92 16.01
C TRP A 143 38.47 24.35 15.88
N GLN A 144 38.67 23.36 15.02
CA GLN A 144 39.98 22.78 14.78
C GLN A 144 40.98 23.79 14.22
N ALA A 145 40.56 24.69 13.32
CA ALA A 145 41.41 25.75 12.76
C ALA A 145 41.88 26.80 13.79
N GLN A 146 41.13 26.97 14.90
CA GLN A 146 41.48 27.86 16.00
C GLN A 146 42.44 27.21 17.01
N TYR A 147 42.22 25.94 17.34
CA TYR A 147 43.01 25.20 18.35
C TYR A 147 44.13 24.33 17.75
N LEU A 148 44.41 24.50 16.45
CA LEU A 148 45.44 23.76 15.72
C LEU A 148 46.82 23.69 16.41
N PRO A 149 47.41 24.79 16.95
CA PRO A 149 48.75 24.73 17.55
C PRO A 149 48.82 23.94 18.87
N ALA A 150 47.71 23.84 19.61
CA ALA A 150 47.62 23.01 20.82
C ALA A 150 47.40 21.52 20.48
N ASN A 151 46.61 21.26 19.44
CA ASN A 151 46.24 19.92 19.00
C ASN A 151 47.31 19.24 18.12
N GLU A 152 48.33 19.99 17.69
CA GLU A 152 49.45 19.48 16.88
C GLU A 152 50.39 18.56 17.69
N LEU A 153 50.54 18.80 19.00
CA LEU A 153 51.21 17.87 19.92
C LEU A 153 50.54 16.47 19.96
N ILE A 154 49.27 16.42 19.56
CA ILE A 154 48.37 15.28 19.75
C ILE A 154 48.08 14.55 18.40
N CYS A 155 48.30 15.22 17.26
CA CYS A 155 47.94 14.71 15.92
C CYS A 155 49.11 14.23 15.06
N ASN A 156 50.38 14.33 15.48
CA ASN A 156 51.50 13.81 14.71
C ASN A 156 51.60 12.27 14.80
N VAL A 157 50.97 11.59 13.85
CA VAL A 157 51.05 10.11 13.71
C VAL A 157 52.28 9.66 12.92
N SER A 158 53.03 10.55 12.28
CA SER A 158 54.31 10.18 11.70
C SER A 158 55.43 10.95 12.38
N GLY A 159 56.21 10.27 13.22
CA GLY A 159 57.50 10.74 13.71
C GLY A 159 58.56 10.94 12.62
N SER A 160 58.15 11.10 11.36
CA SER A 160 59.02 11.59 10.30
C SER A 160 59.09 13.11 10.42
N GLN A 161 60.30 13.67 10.44
CA GLN A 161 60.59 15.11 10.39
C GLN A 161 60.17 15.75 9.04
N VAL A 162 58.93 15.51 8.61
CA VAL A 162 58.34 16.22 7.48
C VAL A 162 58.04 17.62 8.00
N ALA A 163 58.75 18.61 7.46
CA ALA A 163 58.45 20.01 7.73
C ALA A 163 56.95 20.22 7.49
N LEU A 164 56.21 20.47 8.57
CA LEU A 164 54.78 20.64 8.44
C LEU A 164 54.52 21.92 7.61
N PRO A 165 53.53 21.90 6.71
CA PRO A 165 53.17 23.07 5.91
C PRO A 165 52.78 24.24 6.82
N ASP A 166 52.87 25.46 6.30
CA ASP A 166 52.53 26.69 7.01
C ASP A 166 51.08 26.67 7.54
N LEU A 167 50.81 27.37 8.65
CA LEU A 167 49.50 27.41 9.31
C LEU A 167 48.40 27.88 8.36
N ALA A 168 48.70 28.83 7.47
CA ALA A 168 47.79 29.28 6.43
C ALA A 168 47.41 28.14 5.46
N GLN A 169 48.39 27.36 5.03
CA GLN A 169 48.19 26.22 4.12
C GLN A 169 47.37 25.10 4.77
N ARG A 170 47.51 24.88 6.07
CA ARG A 170 46.69 23.88 6.80
C ARG A 170 45.25 24.31 6.97
N ARG A 171 45.03 25.58 7.33
CA ARG A 171 43.66 26.15 7.39
C ARG A 171 42.97 26.06 6.03
N TRP A 172 43.72 26.33 4.96
CA TRP A 172 43.26 26.13 3.60
C TRP A 172 42.89 24.68 3.31
N GLN A 173 43.73 23.70 3.69
CA GLN A 173 43.44 22.28 3.53
C GLN A 173 42.19 21.83 4.31
N LEU A 174 41.98 22.30 5.54
CA LEU A 174 40.77 22.03 6.32
C LEU A 174 39.51 22.60 5.63
N GLY A 175 39.62 23.81 5.07
CA GLY A 175 38.54 24.41 4.30
C GLY A 175 38.21 23.61 3.02
N LEU A 176 39.25 23.14 2.31
CA LEU A 176 39.08 22.27 1.15
C LEU A 176 38.44 20.93 1.51
N ASP A 177 38.87 20.30 2.60
CA ASP A 177 38.30 19.03 3.08
C ASP A 177 36.83 19.19 3.48
N ALA A 178 36.49 20.29 4.18
CA ALA A 178 35.11 20.65 4.50
C ALA A 178 34.25 20.83 3.24
N ALA A 179 34.78 21.55 2.24
CA ALA A 179 34.08 21.82 0.99
C ALA A 179 33.85 20.55 0.16
N LEU A 180 34.90 19.72 0.02
CA LEU A 180 34.82 18.44 -0.70
C LEU A 180 33.89 17.47 0.03
N GLY A 181 34.05 17.31 1.34
CA GLY A 181 33.20 16.46 2.18
C GLY A 181 31.73 16.89 2.13
N GLY A 182 31.46 18.19 2.25
CA GLY A 182 30.11 18.75 2.09
C GLY A 182 29.52 18.53 0.70
N GLY A 183 30.33 18.65 -0.36
CA GLY A 183 29.93 18.31 -1.72
C GLY A 183 29.54 16.84 -1.88
N PHE A 184 30.31 15.92 -1.32
CA PHE A 184 29.97 14.49 -1.32
C PHE A 184 28.72 14.18 -0.47
N GLN A 185 28.50 14.90 0.64
CA GLN A 185 27.26 14.79 1.44
C GLN A 185 26.03 15.23 0.62
N LEU A 186 26.13 16.33 -0.12
CA LEU A 186 25.06 16.77 -1.03
C LEU A 186 24.78 15.75 -2.13
N LEU A 187 25.83 15.16 -2.71
CA LEU A 187 25.70 14.13 -3.74
C LEU A 187 25.01 12.87 -3.19
N THR A 188 25.47 12.36 -2.05
CA THR A 188 24.90 11.16 -1.41
C THR A 188 23.46 11.39 -0.92
N PHE A 189 23.17 12.59 -0.42
CA PHE A 189 21.81 13.03 -0.12
C PHE A 189 20.93 13.03 -1.38
N GLY A 190 21.42 13.58 -2.50
CA GLY A 190 20.71 13.58 -3.79
C GLY A 190 20.40 12.16 -4.29
N ILE A 191 21.36 11.23 -4.18
CA ILE A 191 21.16 9.80 -4.48
C ILE A 191 20.08 9.21 -3.56
N GLY A 192 20.11 9.53 -2.27
CA GLY A 192 19.09 9.12 -1.30
C GLY A 192 17.71 9.66 -1.66
N CYS A 193 17.59 10.92 -2.09
CA CYS A 193 16.34 11.52 -2.55
C CYS A 193 15.79 10.82 -3.79
N LEU A 194 16.66 10.51 -4.76
CA LEU A 194 16.28 9.76 -5.96
C LEU A 194 15.77 8.37 -5.59
N GLY A 195 16.48 7.67 -4.70
CA GLY A 195 16.05 6.36 -4.19
C GLY A 195 14.72 6.42 -3.42
N GLY A 196 14.50 7.47 -2.63
CA GLY A 196 13.23 7.71 -1.94
C GLY A 196 12.08 8.04 -2.88
N ALA A 197 12.33 8.84 -3.93
CA ALA A 197 11.35 9.16 -4.97
C ALA A 197 10.96 7.93 -5.79
N GLU A 198 11.94 7.11 -6.19
CA GLU A 198 11.70 5.87 -6.91
C GLU A 198 10.83 4.89 -6.11
N ARG A 199 11.04 4.79 -4.80
CA ARG A 199 10.20 3.97 -3.91
C ARG A 199 8.76 4.44 -3.85
N ARG A 200 8.55 5.76 -3.72
CA ARG A 200 7.21 6.37 -3.70
C ARG A 200 6.48 6.08 -5.01
N ARG A 201 7.15 6.29 -6.16
CA ARG A 201 6.60 5.96 -7.48
C ARG A 201 6.25 4.48 -7.63
N ARG A 202 7.10 3.57 -7.17
CA ARG A 202 6.80 2.12 -7.20
C ARG A 202 5.58 1.77 -6.36
N ALA A 203 5.47 2.32 -5.15
CA ALA A 203 4.31 2.09 -4.29
C ALA A 203 3.01 2.61 -4.93
N GLU A 204 3.06 3.78 -5.57
CA GLU A 204 1.91 4.33 -6.32
C GLU A 204 1.53 3.46 -7.52
N LEU A 205 2.52 2.96 -8.28
CA LEU A 205 2.30 2.06 -9.40
C LEU A 205 1.68 0.72 -8.95
N GLU A 206 2.16 0.15 -7.84
CA GLU A 206 1.60 -1.08 -7.27
C GLU A 206 0.16 -0.88 -6.79
N ALA A 207 -0.14 0.24 -6.11
CA ALA A 207 -1.49 0.59 -5.67
C ALA A 207 -2.45 0.81 -6.86
N THR A 208 -1.99 1.51 -7.90
CA THR A 208 -2.77 1.73 -9.12
C THR A 208 -3.03 0.42 -9.86
N ARG A 209 -2.01 -0.45 -9.97
CA ARG A 209 -2.15 -1.77 -10.59
C ARG A 209 -3.15 -2.65 -9.83
N ALA A 210 -3.10 -2.64 -8.50
CA ALA A 210 -4.09 -3.37 -7.69
C ALA A 210 -5.52 -2.84 -7.93
N SER A 211 -5.67 -1.53 -8.04
CA SER A 211 -6.96 -0.88 -8.34
C SER A 211 -7.48 -1.25 -9.74
N LEU A 212 -6.61 -1.28 -10.76
CA LEU A 212 -6.98 -1.70 -12.12
C LEU A 212 -7.38 -3.18 -12.18
N LEU A 213 -6.68 -4.06 -11.46
CA LEU A 213 -7.04 -5.47 -11.39
C LEU A 213 -8.40 -5.68 -10.71
N ALA A 214 -8.66 -4.96 -9.62
CA ALA A 214 -9.97 -4.99 -8.94
C ALA A 214 -11.10 -4.48 -9.86
N ALA A 215 -10.90 -3.35 -10.55
CA ALA A 215 -11.87 -2.82 -11.50
C ALA A 215 -12.13 -3.78 -12.67
N GLY A 216 -11.08 -4.41 -13.20
CA GLY A 216 -11.20 -5.42 -14.25
C GLY A 216 -12.04 -6.62 -13.84
N GLN A 217 -11.88 -7.10 -12.60
CA GLN A 217 -12.71 -8.19 -12.06
C GLN A 217 -14.18 -7.79 -11.93
N LEU A 218 -14.46 -6.56 -11.48
CA LEU A 218 -15.83 -6.04 -11.41
C LEU A 218 -16.48 -5.93 -12.79
N LEU A 219 -15.75 -5.40 -13.78
CA LEU A 219 -16.24 -5.28 -15.16
C LEU A 219 -16.48 -6.64 -15.81
N ALA A 220 -15.59 -7.61 -15.62
CA ALA A 220 -15.78 -8.97 -16.13
C ALA A 220 -17.02 -9.65 -15.53
N GLY A 221 -17.26 -9.47 -14.23
CA GLY A 221 -18.48 -9.95 -13.57
C GLY A 221 -19.74 -9.28 -14.10
N ALA A 222 -19.73 -7.96 -14.28
CA ALA A 222 -20.86 -7.20 -14.81
C ALA A 222 -21.18 -7.56 -16.27
N ALA A 223 -20.15 -7.70 -17.12
CA ALA A 223 -20.32 -8.08 -18.53
C ALA A 223 -20.88 -9.50 -18.68
N GLY A 224 -20.40 -10.47 -17.89
CA GLY A 224 -20.93 -11.83 -17.89
C GLY A 224 -22.41 -11.89 -17.50
N ASN A 225 -22.82 -11.10 -16.51
CA ASN A 225 -24.23 -11.00 -16.12
C ASN A 225 -25.09 -10.31 -17.20
N GLY A 226 -24.57 -9.24 -17.80
CA GLY A 226 -25.26 -8.53 -18.88
C GLY A 226 -25.56 -9.42 -20.08
N GLU A 227 -24.59 -10.22 -20.52
CA GLU A 227 -24.78 -11.12 -21.67
C GLU A 227 -25.77 -12.24 -21.37
N ARG A 228 -25.75 -12.83 -20.17
CA ARG A 228 -26.75 -13.82 -19.74
C ARG A 228 -28.16 -13.24 -19.75
N LEU A 229 -28.33 -12.03 -19.24
CA LEU A 229 -29.62 -11.34 -19.20
C LEU A 229 -30.14 -11.03 -20.61
N ARG A 230 -29.23 -10.61 -21.50
CA ARG A 230 -29.53 -10.35 -22.91
C ARG A 230 -29.95 -11.64 -23.62
N LEU A 231 -29.19 -12.73 -23.46
CA LEU A 231 -29.52 -14.05 -24.01
C LEU A 231 -30.87 -14.54 -23.52
N ALA A 232 -31.18 -14.41 -22.23
CA ALA A 232 -32.48 -14.80 -21.69
C ALA A 232 -33.65 -14.04 -22.34
N ARG A 233 -33.45 -12.74 -22.64
CA ARG A 233 -34.46 -11.89 -23.27
C ARG A 233 -34.62 -12.20 -24.76
N GLU A 234 -33.51 -12.35 -25.50
CA GLU A 234 -33.51 -12.78 -26.91
C GLU A 234 -34.17 -14.16 -27.07
N LEU A 235 -33.88 -15.11 -26.16
CA LEU A 235 -34.51 -16.42 -26.15
C LEU A 235 -36.01 -16.34 -25.81
N HIS A 236 -36.41 -15.52 -24.84
CA HIS A 236 -37.82 -15.37 -24.47
C HIS A 236 -38.66 -14.75 -25.59
N ASP A 237 -38.15 -13.68 -26.20
CA ASP A 237 -38.86 -12.96 -27.26
C ASP A 237 -38.92 -13.80 -28.54
N GLY A 238 -37.83 -14.48 -28.90
CA GLY A 238 -37.79 -15.35 -30.09
C GLY A 238 -38.62 -16.62 -29.92
N ILE A 239 -38.37 -17.41 -28.87
CA ILE A 239 -38.99 -18.73 -28.70
C ILE A 239 -40.43 -18.61 -28.21
N GLY A 240 -40.72 -17.63 -27.34
CA GLY A 240 -42.05 -17.41 -26.78
C GLY A 240 -43.08 -16.99 -27.83
N HIS A 241 -42.73 -16.07 -28.74
CA HIS A 241 -43.62 -15.66 -29.83
C HIS A 241 -43.89 -16.80 -30.81
N HIS A 242 -42.84 -17.50 -31.25
CA HIS A 242 -42.98 -18.57 -32.24
C HIS A 242 -43.77 -19.77 -31.70
N LEU A 243 -43.53 -20.18 -30.45
CA LEU A 243 -44.32 -21.26 -29.85
C LEU A 243 -45.77 -20.83 -29.57
N SER A 244 -46.02 -19.59 -29.18
CA SER A 244 -47.39 -19.10 -28.96
C SER A 244 -48.19 -19.04 -30.27
N ALA A 245 -47.57 -18.55 -31.34
CA ALA A 245 -48.16 -18.54 -32.68
C ALA A 245 -48.40 -19.96 -33.23
N LEU A 246 -47.44 -20.87 -33.03
CA LEU A 246 -47.55 -22.28 -33.43
C LEU A 246 -48.71 -22.99 -32.68
N ASN A 247 -48.82 -22.75 -31.37
CA ASN A 247 -49.87 -23.35 -30.55
C ASN A 247 -51.26 -22.84 -30.97
N LEU A 248 -51.38 -21.55 -31.32
CA LEU A 248 -52.62 -20.97 -31.85
C LEU A 248 -52.97 -21.53 -33.24
N GLN A 249 -51.98 -21.70 -34.12
CA GLN A 249 -52.19 -22.32 -35.44
C GLN A 249 -52.65 -23.78 -35.32
N LEU A 250 -52.04 -24.56 -34.42
CA LEU A 250 -52.45 -25.94 -34.13
C LEU A 250 -53.87 -26.00 -33.54
N GLU A 251 -54.24 -25.06 -32.67
CA GLU A 251 -55.59 -24.97 -32.11
C GLU A 251 -56.64 -24.63 -33.17
N LEU A 252 -56.34 -23.71 -34.09
CA LEU A 252 -57.21 -23.35 -35.21
C LEU A 252 -57.39 -24.52 -36.20
N LEU A 253 -56.32 -25.28 -36.46
CA LEU A 253 -56.37 -26.47 -37.32
C LEU A 253 -57.22 -27.60 -36.69
N LEU A 254 -57.09 -27.81 -35.38
CA LEU A 254 -57.93 -28.76 -34.63
C LEU A 254 -59.42 -28.35 -34.62
N ARG A 255 -59.72 -27.05 -34.54
CA ARG A 255 -61.10 -26.52 -34.59
C ARG A 255 -61.73 -26.60 -35.98
N ARG A 256 -60.93 -26.56 -37.07
CA ARG A 256 -61.44 -26.57 -38.45
C ARG A 256 -61.70 -27.97 -39.02
N GLY A 257 -61.20 -29.03 -38.39
CA GLY A 257 -61.59 -30.42 -38.66
C GLY A 257 -61.37 -30.91 -40.10
N ALA A 258 -60.29 -31.67 -40.33
CA ALA A 258 -60.19 -32.57 -41.49
C ALA A 258 -60.16 -34.02 -40.97
N GLY A 259 -61.19 -34.80 -41.32
CA GLY A 259 -61.52 -36.13 -40.77
C GLY A 259 -60.51 -37.23 -41.02
N GLY A 260 -59.35 -37.18 -40.35
CA GLY A 260 -58.35 -38.26 -40.36
C GLY A 260 -56.99 -37.89 -39.76
N ALA A 261 -56.70 -36.60 -39.53
CA ALA A 261 -55.41 -36.12 -39.02
C ALA A 261 -55.41 -35.78 -37.51
N ASP A 262 -56.42 -36.27 -36.77
CA ASP A 262 -56.71 -35.87 -35.39
C ASP A 262 -55.64 -36.31 -34.35
N PRO A 263 -55.09 -37.55 -34.40
CA PRO A 263 -54.07 -37.99 -33.44
C PRO A 263 -52.72 -37.26 -33.54
N PRO A 264 -52.08 -37.11 -34.73
CA PRO A 264 -50.77 -36.47 -34.84
C PRO A 264 -50.81 -34.96 -34.59
N LEU A 265 -51.91 -34.26 -34.94
CA LEU A 265 -52.05 -32.83 -34.62
C LEU A 265 -52.22 -32.59 -33.12
N ARG A 266 -52.98 -33.43 -32.41
CA ARG A 266 -53.08 -33.35 -30.94
C ARG A 266 -51.74 -33.64 -30.28
N ALA A 267 -50.98 -34.62 -30.78
CA ALA A 267 -49.63 -34.91 -30.30
C ALA A 267 -48.68 -33.72 -30.53
N ALA A 268 -48.75 -33.06 -31.68
CA ALA A 268 -47.97 -31.85 -31.97
C ALA A 268 -48.37 -30.68 -31.07
N GLN A 269 -49.66 -30.49 -30.78
CA GLN A 269 -50.15 -29.47 -29.84
C GLN A 269 -49.68 -29.76 -28.40
N GLN A 270 -49.73 -31.02 -27.97
CA GLN A 270 -49.24 -31.46 -26.67
C GLN A 270 -47.73 -31.22 -26.55
N SER A 271 -46.96 -31.55 -27.59
CA SER A 271 -45.52 -31.35 -27.65
C SER A 271 -45.15 -29.85 -27.63
N ALA A 272 -45.85 -29.02 -28.40
CA ALA A 272 -45.66 -27.56 -28.37
C ALA A 272 -45.99 -26.95 -26.99
N ARG A 273 -47.02 -27.45 -26.30
CA ARG A 273 -47.36 -27.04 -24.94
C ARG A 273 -46.31 -27.48 -23.91
N SER A 274 -45.80 -28.71 -24.02
CA SER A 274 -44.72 -29.20 -23.15
C SER A 274 -43.42 -28.44 -23.37
N MET A 275 -43.04 -28.14 -24.62
CA MET A 275 -41.87 -27.31 -24.91
C MET A 275 -42.04 -25.87 -24.36
N LEU A 276 -43.23 -25.28 -24.48
CA LEU A 276 -43.54 -23.99 -23.83
C LEU A 276 -43.42 -24.04 -22.31
N ALA A 277 -43.87 -25.14 -21.68
CA ALA A 277 -43.76 -25.34 -20.25
C ALA A 277 -42.31 -25.55 -19.81
N GLU A 278 -41.51 -26.33 -20.56
CA GLU A 278 -40.08 -26.53 -20.29
C GLU A 278 -39.29 -25.24 -20.47
N VAL A 279 -39.52 -24.47 -21.53
CA VAL A 279 -38.89 -23.15 -21.72
C VAL A 279 -39.28 -22.20 -20.59
N ARG A 280 -40.55 -22.16 -20.18
CA ARG A 280 -41.01 -21.35 -19.04
C ARG A 280 -40.41 -21.82 -17.71
N ALA A 281 -40.19 -23.11 -17.52
CA ALA A 281 -39.57 -23.66 -16.32
C ALA A 281 -38.05 -23.42 -16.28
N LEU A 282 -37.36 -23.52 -17.43
CA LEU A 282 -35.95 -23.21 -17.56
C LEU A 282 -35.68 -21.72 -17.32
N VAL A 283 -36.50 -20.85 -17.91
CA VAL A 283 -36.48 -19.40 -17.66
C VAL A 283 -36.91 -19.07 -16.23
N GLY A 284 -37.89 -19.80 -15.69
CA GLY A 284 -38.31 -19.68 -14.28
C GLY A 284 -37.19 -20.02 -13.29
N LYS A 285 -36.36 -21.02 -13.59
CA LYS A 285 -35.15 -21.34 -12.81
C LYS A 285 -34.09 -20.25 -12.89
N GLU A 286 -33.87 -19.66 -14.07
CA GLU A 286 -32.99 -18.49 -14.22
C GLU A 286 -33.57 -17.24 -13.53
N ARG A 287 -34.91 -17.09 -13.48
CA ARG A 287 -35.61 -15.99 -12.82
C ARG A 287 -35.65 -16.13 -11.30
N GLN A 288 -35.80 -17.35 -10.75
CA GLN A 288 -35.58 -17.66 -9.33
C GLN A 288 -34.10 -17.46 -8.94
N ALA A 289 -33.18 -17.78 -9.85
CA ALA A 289 -31.77 -17.40 -9.72
C ALA A 289 -31.53 -15.88 -9.89
N CYS A 290 -32.54 -15.08 -10.27
CA CYS A 290 -32.55 -13.60 -10.24
C CYS A 290 -33.30 -12.99 -9.03
N GLU A 291 -34.26 -13.68 -8.42
CA GLU A 291 -34.84 -13.31 -7.12
C GLU A 291 -33.83 -13.52 -5.96
N ALA A 292 -33.05 -14.60 -6.03
CA ALA A 292 -31.94 -14.84 -5.12
C ALA A 292 -30.92 -13.66 -5.08
N PRO A 293 -30.48 -13.06 -6.20
CA PRO A 293 -29.56 -11.94 -6.20
C PRO A 293 -30.16 -10.60 -5.79
N LEU A 294 -31.47 -10.35 -5.86
CA LEU A 294 -32.05 -9.14 -5.24
C LEU A 294 -31.94 -9.23 -3.71
N ASN A 295 -32.37 -10.37 -3.14
CA ASN A 295 -32.27 -10.63 -1.71
C ASN A 295 -30.81 -10.61 -1.24
N GLN A 296 -29.90 -11.19 -2.04
CA GLN A 296 -28.47 -11.20 -1.74
C GLN A 296 -27.84 -9.80 -1.89
N ALA A 297 -28.21 -9.02 -2.91
CA ALA A 297 -27.71 -7.67 -3.11
C ALA A 297 -28.18 -6.71 -2.00
N LEU A 298 -29.42 -6.84 -1.53
CA LEU A 298 -29.93 -6.09 -0.37
C LEU A 298 -29.20 -6.47 0.92
N ARG A 299 -28.90 -7.77 1.14
CA ARG A 299 -28.08 -8.23 2.27
C ARG A 299 -26.67 -7.63 2.22
N LEU A 300 -25.99 -7.73 1.08
CA LEU A 300 -24.64 -7.19 0.90
C LEU A 300 -24.60 -5.66 1.07
N LEU A 301 -25.62 -4.94 0.61
CA LEU A 301 -25.77 -3.51 0.85
C LEU A 301 -25.89 -3.19 2.35
N CYS A 302 -26.68 -3.96 3.11
CA CYS A 302 -26.87 -3.73 4.53
C CYS A 302 -25.66 -4.14 5.38
N GLU A 303 -24.96 -5.23 5.02
CA GLU A 303 -23.75 -5.71 5.70
C GLU A 303 -22.57 -4.74 5.57
N GLY A 304 -22.49 -4.00 4.46
CA GLY A 304 -21.45 -2.99 4.22
C GLY A 304 -21.65 -1.65 4.93
N MET A 305 -22.74 -1.46 5.68
CA MET A 305 -23.09 -0.19 6.31
C MET A 305 -22.77 -0.14 7.81
N VAL A 306 -22.30 1.03 8.24
CA VAL A 306 -22.08 1.39 9.65
C VAL A 306 -22.88 2.65 9.95
N PRO A 307 -23.86 2.63 10.88
CA PRO A 307 -24.29 1.52 11.74
C PRO A 307 -25.10 0.44 10.98
N ALA A 308 -25.19 -0.75 11.59
CA ALA A 308 -25.84 -1.91 10.98
C ALA A 308 -27.34 -1.67 10.71
N VAL A 309 -27.78 -2.02 9.50
CA VAL A 309 -29.17 -1.88 9.04
C VAL A 309 -29.90 -3.20 9.21
N GLY A 310 -31.07 -3.18 9.85
CA GLY A 310 -31.90 -4.37 10.01
C GLY A 310 -32.67 -4.69 8.72
N LEU A 311 -32.54 -5.90 8.18
CA LEU A 311 -33.21 -6.30 6.94
C LEU A 311 -34.26 -7.40 7.18
N GLN A 312 -35.49 -7.14 6.74
CA GLN A 312 -36.59 -8.10 6.72
C GLN A 312 -37.02 -8.36 5.27
N LEU A 313 -37.05 -9.63 4.87
CA LEU A 313 -37.38 -10.06 3.52
C LEU A 313 -38.55 -11.05 3.58
N GLU A 314 -39.68 -10.70 2.95
CA GLU A 314 -40.76 -11.65 2.66
C GLU A 314 -40.61 -12.23 1.25
N PRO A 315 -41.12 -13.46 1.02
CA PRO A 315 -41.13 -14.05 -0.31
C PRO A 315 -42.06 -13.26 -1.25
N LEU A 316 -41.53 -12.78 -2.38
CA LEU A 316 -42.30 -12.02 -3.37
C LEU A 316 -42.69 -12.88 -4.58
N PRO A 317 -43.80 -12.56 -5.26
CA PRO A 317 -44.10 -13.14 -6.56
C PRO A 317 -43.24 -12.48 -7.66
N GLY A 318 -42.40 -13.27 -8.33
CA GLY A 318 -42.00 -13.10 -9.73
C GLY A 318 -41.67 -11.68 -10.22
N LEU A 319 -40.71 -10.99 -9.60
CA LEU A 319 -40.31 -9.63 -10.01
C LEU A 319 -39.62 -9.59 -11.39
N SER A 320 -39.72 -8.46 -12.11
CA SER A 320 -38.93 -8.22 -13.32
C SER A 320 -37.54 -7.67 -12.97
N ASP A 321 -36.51 -7.94 -13.76
CA ASP A 321 -35.14 -7.45 -13.48
C ASP A 321 -35.07 -5.92 -13.40
N ALA A 322 -35.87 -5.23 -14.23
CA ALA A 322 -35.98 -3.77 -14.22
C ALA A 322 -36.64 -3.26 -12.93
N ALA A 323 -37.62 -3.98 -12.38
CA ALA A 323 -38.23 -3.67 -11.09
C ALA A 323 -37.22 -3.94 -9.94
N ALA A 324 -36.51 -5.07 -9.97
CA ALA A 324 -35.49 -5.41 -8.98
C ALA A 324 -34.35 -4.39 -8.91
N TRP A 325 -33.84 -3.94 -10.06
CA TRP A 325 -32.81 -2.88 -10.10
C TRP A 325 -33.33 -1.51 -9.63
N ARG A 326 -34.59 -1.17 -9.90
CA ARG A 326 -35.23 0.05 -9.38
C ARG A 326 -35.38 -0.02 -7.86
N ALA A 327 -35.79 -1.16 -7.31
CA ALA A 327 -35.87 -1.39 -5.88
C ALA A 327 -34.49 -1.26 -5.20
N LEU A 328 -33.46 -1.88 -5.77
CA LEU A 328 -32.08 -1.80 -5.25
C LEU A 328 -31.53 -0.37 -5.25
N ARG A 329 -31.79 0.37 -6.33
CA ARG A 329 -31.40 1.78 -6.44
C ARG A 329 -32.10 2.63 -5.40
N ALA A 330 -33.42 2.48 -5.25
CA ALA A 330 -34.21 3.18 -4.24
C ALA A 330 -33.72 2.88 -2.82
N ALA A 331 -33.38 1.62 -2.53
CA ALA A 331 -32.82 1.22 -1.24
C ALA A 331 -31.49 1.94 -0.95
N ARG A 332 -30.57 1.96 -1.92
CA ARG A 332 -29.26 2.61 -1.78
C ARG A 332 -29.38 4.12 -1.60
N GLU A 333 -30.25 4.77 -2.38
CA GLU A 333 -30.48 6.21 -2.30
C GLU A 333 -31.10 6.59 -0.95
N ALA A 334 -32.10 5.84 -0.48
CA ALA A 334 -32.72 6.06 0.83
C ALA A 334 -31.73 5.85 1.99
N LEU A 335 -30.85 4.85 1.89
CA LEU A 335 -29.82 4.61 2.91
C LEU A 335 -28.72 5.68 2.89
N ALA A 336 -28.33 6.16 1.72
CA ALA A 336 -27.34 7.23 1.59
C ALA A 336 -27.83 8.56 2.18
N ASP A 337 -29.11 8.89 1.95
CA ASP A 337 -29.73 10.12 2.48
C ASP A 337 -29.83 10.12 4.02
N ARG A 338 -29.90 8.94 4.64
CA ARG A 338 -30.01 8.79 6.10
C ARG A 338 -28.68 8.92 6.85
N GLY A 339 -27.56 9.08 6.15
CA GLY A 339 -26.32 9.63 6.72
C GLY A 339 -25.79 8.94 7.97
N GLY A 340 -25.91 7.61 8.09
CA GLY A 340 -25.38 6.85 9.22
C GLY A 340 -26.30 6.74 10.44
N GLN A 341 -27.62 6.92 10.29
CA GLN A 341 -28.60 6.59 11.32
C GLN A 341 -29.01 5.11 11.26
N PRO A 342 -29.27 4.43 12.40
CA PRO A 342 -29.73 3.05 12.39
C PRO A 342 -31.13 2.96 11.77
N CYS A 343 -31.26 2.16 10.71
CA CYS A 343 -32.49 2.01 9.93
C CYS A 343 -32.88 0.54 9.77
N ARG A 344 -34.13 0.29 9.38
CA ARG A 344 -34.66 -1.02 9.01
C ARG A 344 -35.27 -0.95 7.60
N LEU A 345 -35.01 -1.97 6.81
CA LEU A 345 -35.58 -2.18 5.49
C LEU A 345 -36.50 -3.39 5.53
N TRP A 346 -37.69 -3.25 4.98
CA TRP A 346 -38.65 -4.33 4.84
C TRP A 346 -39.12 -4.42 3.38
N LEU A 347 -38.85 -5.56 2.76
CA LEU A 347 -39.35 -5.89 1.43
C LEU A 347 -40.52 -6.87 1.59
N ALA A 348 -41.70 -6.46 1.11
CA ALA A 348 -42.95 -7.20 1.27
C ALA A 348 -43.76 -7.21 -0.03
N GLN A 349 -44.70 -8.15 -0.11
CA GLN A 349 -45.70 -8.16 -1.15
C GLN A 349 -46.78 -7.11 -0.83
N ALA A 350 -47.15 -6.29 -1.81
CA ALA A 350 -48.20 -5.29 -1.66
C ALA A 350 -49.60 -5.90 -1.85
N ASP A 351 -50.63 -5.27 -1.26
CA ASP A 351 -52.02 -5.77 -1.26
C ASP A 351 -52.63 -5.95 -2.67
N ASP A 352 -52.10 -5.23 -3.65
CA ASP A 352 -52.47 -5.28 -5.07
C ASP A 352 -51.76 -6.43 -5.84
N GLY A 353 -51.00 -7.28 -5.15
CA GLY A 353 -50.24 -8.39 -5.74
C GLY A 353 -48.85 -7.97 -6.25
N GLY A 354 -48.50 -6.69 -6.12
CA GLY A 354 -47.20 -6.12 -6.48
C GLY A 354 -46.14 -6.27 -5.38
N ALA A 355 -45.07 -5.50 -5.49
CA ALA A 355 -43.97 -5.50 -4.51
C ALA A 355 -43.74 -4.11 -3.94
N GLU A 356 -43.41 -4.02 -2.66
CA GLU A 356 -43.05 -2.76 -2.03
C GLU A 356 -41.83 -2.89 -1.11
N LEU A 357 -41.04 -1.82 -1.09
CA LEU A 357 -39.90 -1.67 -0.20
C LEU A 357 -40.17 -0.50 0.74
N ARG A 358 -40.10 -0.79 2.04
CA ARG A 358 -40.37 0.16 3.12
C ARG A 358 -39.11 0.38 3.95
N LEU A 359 -38.93 1.59 4.44
CA LEU A 359 -37.84 2.00 5.32
C LEU A 359 -38.41 2.59 6.62
N SER A 360 -37.85 2.18 7.76
CA SER A 360 -38.14 2.76 9.07
C SER A 360 -36.83 3.09 9.81
N GLN A 361 -36.87 4.10 10.68
CA GLN A 361 -35.77 4.36 11.62
C GLN A 361 -35.81 3.35 12.78
N ALA A 362 -34.64 2.94 13.27
CA ALA A 362 -34.57 2.05 14.42
C ALA A 362 -35.20 2.72 15.65
N GLY A 363 -36.38 2.23 16.07
CA GLY A 363 -37.15 2.76 17.21
C GLY A 363 -38.43 3.49 16.81
N ALA A 364 -38.66 3.76 15.52
CA ALA A 364 -39.92 4.33 15.02
C ALA A 364 -40.87 3.22 14.55
N GLU A 365 -42.16 3.31 14.91
CA GLU A 365 -43.21 2.40 14.42
C GLU A 365 -43.70 2.77 13.01
N THR A 366 -43.34 3.95 12.50
CA THR A 366 -43.78 4.44 11.20
C THR A 366 -42.89 3.94 10.08
N TRP A 367 -43.48 3.20 9.14
CA TRP A 367 -42.83 2.77 7.89
C TRP A 367 -43.11 3.74 6.75
N VAL A 368 -42.09 4.09 5.98
CA VAL A 368 -42.21 4.91 4.78
C VAL A 368 -41.93 4.05 3.55
N THR A 369 -42.87 3.99 2.62
CA THR A 369 -42.68 3.29 1.35
C THR A 369 -41.72 4.08 0.45
N ILE A 370 -40.57 3.48 0.16
CA ILE A 370 -39.52 4.10 -0.68
C ILE A 370 -39.59 3.61 -2.13
N TRP A 371 -40.24 2.47 -2.37
CA TRP A 371 -40.47 1.95 -3.70
C TRP A 371 -41.69 1.03 -3.72
N ARG A 372 -42.46 1.08 -4.81
CA ARG A 372 -43.61 0.22 -5.07
C ARG A 372 -43.68 -0.11 -6.56
N GLU A 373 -43.97 -1.36 -6.87
CA GLU A 373 -44.27 -1.85 -8.22
C GLU A 373 -45.69 -2.42 -8.21
N ALA A 374 -46.52 -1.99 -9.16
CA ALA A 374 -47.84 -2.59 -9.38
C ALA A 374 -47.71 -3.94 -10.09
N ALA A 375 -48.68 -4.84 -9.87
CA ALA A 375 -48.71 -6.19 -10.43
C ALA A 375 -48.79 -6.22 -11.97
#